data_AF-A0AAQ3TNQ8-F1
#
_entry.id   AF-A0AAQ3TNQ8-F1
#
_cell.length_a   1.000
_cell.length_b   1.000
_cell.length_c   1.000
_cell.angle_alpha   90.00
_cell.angle_beta   90.00
_cell.angle_gamma   90.00
#
_symmetry.space_group_name_H-M   'P 1'
#
loop_
_entity.id
_entity.type
_entity.pdbx_description
1 polymer ?
#
loop_
_entity_poly.entity_id
_entity_poly.type
_entity_poly.pdbx_seq_one_letter_code
_entity_poly.pdbx_strand_id
1 'polypeptide(L)'
;MKTAFLNGELDEEIYMDQPEGFVVSRQEDKVCRLLKSLYGLKQAPKQWHEKFDNTLTQAGFAVNEADKCMYYRYGDKAIPAILMNCDNQTAIAKVNSDKDNVRLSRHVRRRIKSVRKLRNSGAIAVQYINTAKNLEDQFTKGLSRK
;
A
#
# COMPACT_ATOMS: atom_id res chain seq x y z
N MET A 1 -3.23 -1.24 -7.79
CA MET A 1 -3.16 -0.29 -6.67
C MET A 1 -2.93 1.10 -7.26
N LYS A 2 -3.79 2.07 -6.97
CA LYS A 2 -3.64 3.48 -7.39
C LYS A 2 -3.57 4.43 -6.17
N THR A 3 -3.23 3.89 -5.01
CA THR A 3 -3.49 4.54 -3.70
C THR A 3 -2.27 4.54 -2.78
N ALA A 4 -1.10 4.11 -3.26
CA ALA A 4 0.11 3.91 -2.44
C ALA A 4 0.73 5.20 -1.85
N PHE A 5 0.16 6.36 -2.15
CA PHE A 5 0.68 7.68 -1.72
C PHE A 5 -0.26 8.43 -0.78
N LEU A 6 -1.34 7.78 -0.33
CA LEU A 6 -2.26 8.38 0.63
C LEU A 6 -1.64 8.20 2.03
N ASN A 7 -1.47 9.30 2.76
CA ASN A 7 -1.06 9.35 4.17
C ASN A 7 0.44 9.27 4.49
N GLY A 8 1.30 9.62 3.53
CA GLY A 8 2.64 10.07 3.87
C GLY A 8 2.59 11.34 4.72
N GLU A 9 3.58 11.51 5.60
CA GLU A 9 3.80 12.79 6.28
C GLU A 9 4.10 13.87 5.23
N LEU A 10 4.03 15.13 5.63
CA LEU A 10 4.41 16.26 4.79
C LEU A 10 5.44 17.09 5.54
N ASP A 11 6.66 17.17 5.01
CA ASP A 11 7.70 18.04 5.56
C ASP A 11 7.44 19.51 5.25
N GLU A 12 6.63 19.78 4.22
CA GLU A 12 6.31 21.11 3.73
C GLU A 12 4.83 21.45 4.00
N GLU A 13 4.54 22.72 4.27
CA GLU A 13 3.16 23.20 4.37
C GLU A 13 2.57 23.36 2.97
N ILE A 14 1.64 22.47 2.62
CA ILE A 14 0.91 22.53 1.34
C ILE A 14 -0.51 22.98 1.60
N TYR A 15 -0.94 23.97 0.81
CA TYR A 15 -2.31 24.46 0.79
C TYR A 15 -2.98 24.09 -0.52
N MET A 16 -4.29 23.91 -0.49
CA MET A 16 -5.12 23.69 -1.66
C MET A 16 -6.44 24.44 -1.54
N ASP A 17 -7.07 24.71 -2.68
CA ASP A 17 -8.42 25.28 -2.70
C ASP A 17 -9.41 24.35 -1.99
N GLN A 18 -10.46 24.95 -1.44
CA GLN A 18 -11.54 24.19 -0.83
C GLN A 18 -12.18 23.27 -1.88
N PRO A 19 -12.32 21.96 -1.58
CA PRO A 19 -12.92 21.04 -2.54
C PRO A 19 -14.40 21.36 -2.75
N GLU A 20 -14.89 21.07 -3.96
CA GLU A 20 -16.29 21.24 -4.31
C GLU A 20 -17.21 20.51 -3.32
N GLY A 21 -18.24 21.21 -2.83
CA GLY A 21 -19.15 20.69 -1.80
C GLY A 21 -18.69 20.86 -0.35
N PHE A 22 -17.46 21.36 -0.11
CA PHE A 22 -16.93 21.66 1.22
C PHE A 22 -16.62 23.15 1.45
N VAL A 23 -16.92 24.00 0.46
CA VAL A 23 -16.73 25.45 0.57
C VAL A 23 -17.64 26.01 1.67
N VAL A 24 -17.05 26.68 2.65
CA VAL A 24 -17.80 27.28 3.76
C VAL A 24 -18.33 28.66 3.35
N SER A 25 -19.64 28.90 3.54
CA SER A 25 -20.26 30.18 3.21
C SER A 25 -19.60 31.33 3.97
N ARG A 26 -19.35 32.45 3.27
CA ARG A 26 -18.60 33.63 3.73
C ARG A 26 -17.10 33.40 3.97
N GLN A 27 -16.57 32.26 3.55
CA GLN A 27 -15.15 31.91 3.63
C GLN A 27 -14.68 31.27 2.32
N GLU A 28 -15.28 31.66 1.20
CA GLU A 28 -15.05 31.06 -0.11
C GLU A 28 -13.60 31.25 -0.61
N ASP A 29 -12.91 32.29 -0.14
CA ASP A 29 -11.53 32.66 -0.46
C ASP A 29 -10.49 31.90 0.38
N LYS A 30 -10.91 31.13 1.39
CA LYS A 30 -9.99 30.36 2.21
C LYS A 30 -9.46 29.14 1.47
N VAL A 31 -8.27 28.72 1.91
CA VAL A 31 -7.60 27.50 1.46
C VAL A 31 -7.52 26.49 2.60
N CYS A 32 -7.47 25.20 2.25
CA CYS A 32 -7.25 24.11 3.19
C CYS A 32 -5.75 23.82 3.32
N ARG A 33 -5.25 23.65 4.55
CA ARG A 33 -3.91 23.10 4.78
C ARG A 33 -3.97 21.58 4.76
N LEU A 34 -3.13 20.95 3.94
CA LEU A 34 -2.98 19.51 3.94
C LEU A 34 -2.19 19.06 5.17
N LEU A 35 -2.79 18.18 5.95
CA LEU A 35 -2.13 17.56 7.11
C LEU A 35 -1.38 16.29 6.73
N LYS A 36 -1.73 15.67 5.60
CA LYS A 36 -1.16 14.42 5.09
C LYS A 36 -1.07 14.43 3.58
N SER A 37 -0.18 13.62 3.02
CA SER A 37 -0.03 13.53 1.57
C SER A 37 -1.28 12.97 0.91
N LEU A 38 -1.69 13.62 -0.18
CA LEU A 38 -2.72 13.16 -1.10
C LEU A 38 -2.09 12.52 -2.34
N TYR A 39 -2.82 11.61 -2.97
CA TYR A 39 -2.44 11.08 -4.27
C TYR A 39 -2.38 12.21 -5.31
N GLY A 40 -1.33 12.23 -6.13
CA GLY A 40 -1.12 13.24 -7.18
C GLY A 40 -0.29 14.45 -6.74
N LEU A 41 0.04 14.56 -5.45
CA LEU A 41 1.04 15.54 -4.99
C LEU A 41 2.43 15.18 -5.54
N LYS A 42 3.14 16.18 -6.07
CA LYS A 42 4.49 16.02 -6.65
C LYS A 42 5.51 15.45 -5.64
N GLN A 43 5.34 15.79 -4.36
CA GLN A 43 6.18 15.39 -3.24
C GLN A 43 5.82 14.02 -2.65
N ALA A 44 4.62 13.50 -2.89
CA ALA A 44 4.18 12.24 -2.26
C ALA A 44 5.04 11.01 -2.62
N PRO A 45 5.57 10.87 -3.85
CA PRO A 45 6.52 9.79 -4.16
C PRO A 45 7.82 9.87 -3.37
N LYS A 46 8.35 11.08 -3.15
CA LYS A 46 9.59 11.30 -2.39
C LYS A 46 9.39 10.95 -0.91
N GLN A 47 8.35 11.50 -0.29
CA GLN A 47 7.94 11.23 1.09
C GLN A 47 7.78 9.72 1.35
N TRP A 48 7.12 9.03 0.42
CA TRP A 48 6.93 7.59 0.50
C TRP A 48 8.26 6.83 0.42
N HIS A 49 9.14 7.21 -0.51
CA HIS A 49 10.45 6.58 -0.66
C HIS A 49 11.32 6.76 0.58
N GLU A 50 11.37 7.97 1.15
CA GLU A 50 12.11 8.24 2.39
C GLU A 50 11.57 7.43 3.57
N LYS A 51 10.24 7.32 3.70
CA LYS A 51 9.64 6.48 4.74
C LYS A 51 9.98 5.01 4.54
N PHE A 52 9.94 4.53 3.29
CA PHE A 52 10.24 3.15 2.93
C PHE A 52 11.72 2.81 3.19
N ASP A 53 12.63 3.65 2.73
CA ASP A 53 14.08 3.54 2.95
C ASP A 53 14.39 3.46 4.44
N ASN A 54 13.94 4.45 5.22
CA ASN A 54 14.11 4.46 6.68
C ASN A 54 13.56 3.19 7.35
N THR A 55 12.39 2.70 6.92
CA THR A 55 11.78 1.49 7.49
C THR A 55 12.64 0.25 7.19
N LEU A 56 13.14 0.12 5.96
CA LEU A 56 13.99 -1.00 5.56
C LEU A 56 15.36 -0.95 6.24
N THR A 57 15.98 0.23 6.33
CA THR A 57 17.26 0.41 7.03
C THR A 57 17.13 0.09 8.52
N GLN A 58 16.06 0.54 9.18
CA GLN A 58 15.78 0.19 10.59
C GLN A 58 15.53 -1.31 10.78
N ALA A 59 14.98 -1.99 9.77
CA ALA A 59 14.82 -3.45 9.75
C ALA A 59 16.12 -4.21 9.40
N GLY A 60 17.24 -3.50 9.21
CA GLY A 60 18.57 -4.04 8.96
C GLY A 60 18.89 -4.33 7.50
N PHE A 61 18.11 -3.81 6.55
CA PHE A 61 18.46 -3.89 5.13
C PHE A 61 19.43 -2.77 4.75
N ALA A 62 20.37 -3.07 3.86
CA ALA A 62 21.26 -2.11 3.24
C ALA A 62 20.79 -1.81 1.81
N VAL A 63 20.90 -0.55 1.40
CA VAL A 63 20.60 -0.11 0.04
C VAL A 63 21.73 -0.52 -0.91
N ASN A 64 21.38 -0.88 -2.13
CA ASN A 64 22.35 -1.13 -3.20
C ASN A 64 22.82 0.19 -3.82
N GLU A 65 24.13 0.41 -3.86
CA GLU A 65 24.71 1.64 -4.40
C GLU A 65 24.58 1.76 -5.92
N ALA A 66 24.56 0.64 -6.64
CA ALA A 66 24.38 0.61 -8.09
C ALA A 66 22.91 0.80 -8.50
N ASP A 67 21.96 0.39 -7.64
CA ASP A 67 20.53 0.60 -7.83
C ASP A 67 19.83 0.93 -6.50
N LYS A 68 19.55 2.23 -6.28
CA LYS A 68 18.92 2.74 -5.05
C LYS A 68 17.50 2.23 -4.80
N CYS A 69 16.88 1.56 -5.77
CA CYS A 69 15.58 0.91 -5.59
C CYS A 69 15.72 -0.54 -5.07
N MET A 70 16.94 -1.06 -4.94
CA MET A 70 17.23 -2.42 -4.51
C MET A 70 17.82 -2.44 -3.10
N TYR A 71 17.28 -3.32 -2.25
CA TYR A 71 17.71 -3.49 -0.86
C TYR A 71 18.12 -4.94 -0.64
N TYR A 72 19.18 -5.16 0.12
CA TYR A 72 19.68 -6.48 0.48
C TYR A 72 19.96 -6.53 1.98
N ARG A 73 19.98 -7.73 2.55
CA ARG A 73 20.36 -7.94 3.94
C ARG A 73 21.23 -9.17 4.02
N TYR A 74 22.44 -9.02 4.57
CA TYR A 74 23.36 -10.12 4.82
C TYR A 74 23.03 -10.76 6.17
N GLY A 75 22.92 -12.08 6.20
CA GLY A 75 22.81 -12.86 7.44
C GLY A 75 22.20 -14.24 7.23
N ASP A 76 22.59 -15.19 8.09
CA ASP A 76 22.05 -16.57 8.11
C ASP A 76 20.59 -16.65 8.57
N LYS A 77 20.03 -15.53 9.05
CA LYS A 77 18.62 -15.42 9.42
C LYS A 77 17.78 -15.22 8.18
N ALA A 78 16.91 -16.20 7.92
CA ALA A 78 15.90 -16.13 6.86
C ALA A 78 15.19 -14.76 6.83
N ILE A 79 15.04 -14.20 5.63
CA ILE A 79 14.24 -13.00 5.42
C ILE A 79 12.79 -13.39 5.78
N PRO A 80 12.14 -12.71 6.74
CA PRO A 80 10.77 -13.02 7.09
C PRO A 80 9.87 -12.76 5.88
N ALA A 81 8.87 -13.63 5.69
CA ALA A 81 7.88 -13.46 4.64
C ALA A 81 7.19 -12.10 4.77
N ILE A 82 6.94 -11.44 3.64
CA ILE A 82 6.15 -10.20 3.64
C ILE A 82 4.71 -10.57 3.99
N LEU A 83 4.22 -10.06 5.13
CA LEU A 83 2.86 -10.29 5.58
C LEU A 83 1.88 -9.43 4.77
N MET A 84 0.95 -10.10 4.08
CA MET A 84 -0.13 -9.48 3.31
C MET A 84 -1.47 -9.72 4.02
N ASN A 85 -2.06 -8.64 4.52
CA ASN A 85 -3.38 -8.67 5.13
C ASN A 85 -4.46 -8.62 4.04
N CYS A 86 -5.45 -9.50 4.13
CA CYS A 86 -6.57 -9.57 3.19
C CYS A 86 -7.89 -9.79 3.94
N ASP A 87 -8.91 -9.03 3.60
CA ASP A 87 -10.25 -9.15 4.21
C ASP A 87 -11.20 -10.05 3.40
N ASN A 88 -10.76 -10.57 2.25
CA ASN A 88 -11.53 -11.45 1.40
C ASN A 88 -11.14 -12.92 1.59
N GLN A 89 -11.87 -13.62 2.44
CA GLN A 89 -11.65 -15.05 2.73
C GLN A 89 -11.70 -15.94 1.48
N THR A 90 -12.54 -15.63 0.49
CA THR A 90 -12.63 -16.41 -0.75
C THR A 90 -11.37 -16.27 -1.59
N ALA A 91 -10.78 -15.07 -1.63
CA ALA A 91 -9.52 -14.83 -2.32
C ALA A 91 -8.37 -15.60 -1.64
N ILE A 92 -8.31 -15.56 -0.31
CA ILE A 92 -7.33 -16.31 0.49
C ILE A 92 -7.46 -17.82 0.20
N ALA A 93 -8.68 -18.36 0.25
CA ALA A 93 -8.93 -19.77 -0.04
C ALA A 93 -8.47 -20.19 -1.45
N LYS A 94 -8.67 -19.33 -2.47
CA LYS A 94 -8.21 -19.59 -3.85
C LYS A 94 -6.68 -19.59 -3.98
N VAL A 95 -6.01 -18.70 -3.24
CA VAL A 95 -4.55 -18.71 -3.16
C VAL A 95 -4.10 -20.01 -2.50
N ASN A 96 -4.68 -20.37 -1.35
CA ASN A 96 -4.41 -21.57 -0.53
C ASN A 96 -4.73 -22.92 -1.18
N SER A 97 -5.68 -22.97 -2.11
CA SER A 97 -5.95 -24.16 -2.90
C SER A 97 -4.83 -24.42 -3.92
N ASP A 98 -4.39 -25.67 -4.06
CA ASP A 98 -3.48 -26.09 -5.13
C ASP A 98 -4.19 -26.33 -6.47
N LYS A 99 -5.53 -26.38 -6.47
CA LYS A 99 -6.32 -26.60 -7.68
C LYS A 99 -6.61 -25.29 -8.40
N ASP A 100 -6.40 -25.31 -9.72
CA ASP A 100 -6.79 -24.20 -10.58
C ASP A 100 -8.31 -24.23 -10.84
N ASN A 101 -8.98 -23.12 -10.56
CA ASN A 101 -10.40 -22.98 -10.88
C ASN A 101 -10.56 -22.60 -12.36
N VAL A 102 -10.99 -23.57 -13.16
CA VAL A 102 -11.17 -23.44 -14.62
C VAL A 102 -12.24 -22.40 -14.99
N ARG A 103 -13.19 -22.10 -14.10
CA ARG A 103 -14.25 -21.10 -14.33
C ARG A 103 -13.77 -19.65 -14.21
N LEU A 104 -12.57 -19.39 -13.70
CA LEU A 104 -12.02 -18.04 -13.61
C LEU A 104 -11.51 -17.54 -14.97
N SER A 105 -11.69 -16.24 -15.23
CA SER A 105 -11.12 -15.60 -16.42
C SER A 105 -9.59 -15.76 -16.46
N ARG A 106 -9.02 -15.77 -17.68
CA ARG A 106 -7.57 -15.96 -17.89
C ARG A 106 -6.73 -14.97 -17.07
N HIS A 107 -7.14 -13.71 -17.02
CA HIS A 107 -6.43 -12.65 -16.30
C HIS A 107 -6.44 -12.88 -14.77
N VAL A 108 -7.58 -13.29 -14.22
CA VAL A 108 -7.70 -13.57 -12.78
C VAL A 108 -6.89 -14.81 -12.40
N ARG A 109 -6.93 -15.86 -13.23
CA ARG A 109 -6.15 -17.08 -13.00
C ARG A 109 -4.65 -16.82 -12.98
N ARG A 110 -4.13 -16.04 -13.95
CA ARG A 110 -2.70 -15.66 -13.98
C ARG A 110 -2.27 -14.95 -12.69
N ARG A 111 -3.07 -13.99 -12.20
CA ARG A 111 -2.78 -13.27 -10.95
C ARG A 111 -2.74 -14.19 -9.74
N ILE A 112 -3.75 -15.05 -9.57
CA ILE A 112 -3.79 -16.03 -8.46
C ILE A 112 -2.58 -16.96 -8.51
N LYS A 113 -2.21 -17.45 -9.71
CA LYS A 113 -1.04 -18.32 -9.90
C LYS A 113 0.27 -17.63 -9.49
N SER A 114 0.45 -16.35 -9.85
CA SER A 114 1.62 -15.58 -9.43
C SER A 114 1.70 -15.41 -7.91
N VAL A 115 0.59 -15.06 -7.27
CA VAL A 115 0.53 -14.92 -5.80
C VAL A 115 0.79 -16.26 -5.10
N ARG A 116 0.21 -17.35 -5.62
CA ARG A 116 0.46 -18.71 -5.11
C ARG A 116 1.94 -19.09 -5.20
N LYS A 117 2.61 -18.76 -6.31
CA LYS A 117 4.04 -19.00 -6.49
C LYS A 117 4.87 -18.28 -5.42
N LEU A 118 4.59 -17.00 -5.16
CA LEU A 118 5.30 -16.21 -4.14
C LEU A 118 5.05 -16.72 -2.73
N ARG A 119 3.81 -17.17 -2.44
CA ARG A 119 3.51 -17.79 -1.15
C ARG A 119 4.25 -19.12 -0.99
N ASN A 120 4.23 -19.97 -2.02
CA ASN A 120 4.90 -21.28 -1.97
C ASN A 120 6.42 -21.16 -1.84
N SER A 121 7.02 -20.09 -2.37
CA SER A 121 8.44 -19.80 -2.18
C SER A 121 8.75 -19.18 -0.80
N GLY A 122 7.76 -18.97 0.06
CA GLY A 122 7.92 -18.32 1.37
C GLY A 122 8.17 -16.81 1.30
N ALA A 123 8.08 -16.19 0.12
CA ALA A 123 8.33 -14.75 -0.04
C ALA A 123 7.21 -13.90 0.59
N ILE A 124 5.98 -14.41 0.59
CA ILE A 124 4.82 -13.74 1.17
C ILE A 124 4.03 -14.69 2.07
N ALA A 125 3.43 -14.14 3.12
CA ALA A 125 2.44 -14.82 3.96
C ALA A 125 1.11 -14.06 3.83
N VAL A 126 0.01 -14.75 3.55
CA VAL A 126 -1.31 -14.12 3.44
C VAL A 126 -2.12 -14.43 4.69
N GLN A 127 -2.60 -13.40 5.39
CA GLN A 127 -3.43 -13.56 6.58
C GLN A 127 -4.77 -12.84 6.41
N TYR A 128 -5.80 -13.41 7.05
CA TYR A 128 -7.10 -12.77 7.12
C TYR A 128 -7.06 -11.63 8.14
N ILE A 129 -7.59 -10.48 7.75
CA ILE A 129 -7.88 -9.37 8.66
C ILE A 129 -9.36 -9.00 8.53
N ASN A 130 -10.00 -8.67 9.64
CA ASN A 130 -11.34 -8.10 9.57
C ASN A 130 -11.29 -6.74 8.86
N THR A 131 -12.21 -6.47 7.93
CA THR A 131 -12.31 -5.21 7.18
C THR A 131 -12.22 -3.97 8.09
N ALA A 132 -12.88 -3.97 9.25
CA ALA A 132 -12.84 -2.83 10.18
C ALA A 132 -11.45 -2.59 10.79
N LYS A 133 -10.58 -3.61 10.79
CA LYS A 133 -9.19 -3.55 11.27
C LYS A 133 -8.19 -3.43 10.13
N ASN A 134 -8.63 -3.46 8.87
CA ASN A 134 -7.75 -3.35 7.74
C ASN A 134 -7.32 -1.89 7.57
N LEU A 135 -6.14 -1.54 8.06
CA LEU A 135 -5.61 -0.17 7.99
C LEU A 135 -5.52 0.31 6.54
N GLU A 136 -5.28 -0.59 5.59
CA GLU A 136 -5.29 -0.29 4.15
C GLU A 136 -6.62 0.27 3.68
N ASP A 137 -7.75 -0.12 4.29
CA ASP A 137 -9.07 0.36 3.86
C ASP A 137 -9.24 1.86 4.10
N GLN A 138 -8.69 2.39 5.19
CA GLN A 138 -8.68 3.84 5.47
C GLN A 138 -7.92 4.61 4.39
N PHE A 139 -7.02 3.94 3.68
CA PHE A 139 -6.11 4.53 2.69
C PHE A 139 -6.47 4.17 1.26
N THR A 140 -7.39 3.22 1.03
CA THR A 140 -7.70 2.70 -0.31
C THR A 140 -9.18 2.73 -0.65
N LYS A 141 -10.09 2.81 0.33
CA LYS A 141 -11.53 2.95 0.10
C LYS A 141 -11.88 4.44 0.05
N GLY A 142 -12.77 4.80 -0.88
CA GLY A 142 -13.31 6.15 -0.95
C GLY A 142 -14.05 6.51 0.33
N LEU A 143 -13.93 7.76 0.77
CA LEU A 143 -14.69 8.27 1.91
C LEU A 143 -16.19 8.09 1.64
N SER A 144 -16.90 7.49 2.58
CA SER A 144 -18.36 7.36 2.51
C SER A 144 -18.96 8.75 2.33
N ARG A 145 -19.77 8.93 1.28
CA ARG A 145 -20.63 10.13 1.19
C ARG A 145 -21.59 10.06 2.37
N LYS A 146 -21.44 11.00 3.31
CA LYS A 146 -22.47 11.28 4.32
C LYS A 146 -23.61 12.04 3.66
#